data_AF-A0A2T6ZWM2-F1
#
_entry.id   AF-A0A2T6ZWM2-F1
#
_cell.length_a   1.000
_cell.length_b   1.000
_cell.length_c   1.000
_cell.angle_alpha   90.00
_cell.angle_beta   90.00
_cell.angle_gamma   90.00
#
_symmetry.space_group_name_H-M   'P 1'
#
loop_
_entity.id
_entity.type
_entity.pdbx_description
1 polymer ?
#
loop_
_entity_poly.entity_id
_entity_poly.type
_entity_poly.pdbx_seq_one_letter_code
_entity_poly.pdbx_strand_id
1 'polypeptide(L)'
;MAKFPATKENNLIIRLFRKEENTLYEENSILEYPSSIPPSKLTNFKGFVFIEVDRRYTIPFDEAISKKDTVALKKAWEWPLEEFEFVYGLSKTDPHGKYTLGIVPWASMNLGASAVERFYELLGIEGDGSAERKRMMKGFRYIVQDEPSGAIGGVKFPEGMGWMWKKGLVVEIGLDSRSGGLWQLEEAVKAIQEVVKGSEHVGGVGAFVVSHFTYSCTHDNNNMAASL
;
A
#
# COMPACT_ATOMS: atom_id res chain seq x y z
N MET A 1 6.86 18.03 14.82
CA MET A 1 6.63 18.85 13.61
C MET A 1 7.85 18.64 12.72
N ALA A 2 7.75 17.88 11.64
CA ALA A 2 8.84 17.72 10.68
C ALA A 2 8.24 18.01 9.30
N LYS A 3 8.39 19.26 8.86
CA LYS A 3 8.29 19.58 7.44
C LYS A 3 9.48 18.92 6.75
N PHE A 4 9.31 18.46 5.51
CA PHE A 4 10.43 18.04 4.66
C PHE A 4 11.51 19.14 4.71
N PRO A 5 12.72 18.86 5.25
CA PRO A 5 13.81 19.80 5.11
C PRO A 5 14.15 19.87 3.63
N ALA A 6 14.31 21.08 3.09
CA ALA A 6 14.88 21.26 1.77
C ALA A 6 16.33 20.74 1.82
N THR A 7 16.58 19.53 1.34
CA THR A 7 17.91 18.96 1.21
C THR A 7 18.49 19.27 -0.17
N LYS A 8 19.83 19.36 -0.19
CA LYS A 8 20.63 19.67 -1.36
C LYS A 8 20.52 18.53 -2.38
N GLU A 9 20.33 18.93 -3.64
CA GLU A 9 20.33 18.12 -4.85
C GLU A 9 19.06 17.29 -5.11
N ASN A 10 18.50 17.54 -6.30
CA ASN A 10 17.28 16.98 -6.88
C ASN A 10 17.41 15.48 -7.19
N ASN A 11 17.56 14.64 -6.16
CA ASN A 11 17.52 13.19 -6.28
C ASN A 11 16.23 12.66 -5.65
N LEU A 12 15.56 11.71 -6.30
CA LEU A 12 14.40 11.03 -5.74
C LEU A 12 14.80 10.27 -4.46
N ILE A 13 14.55 10.89 -3.30
CA ILE A 13 14.79 10.32 -1.98
C ILE A 13 13.53 9.61 -1.51
N ILE A 14 13.58 8.28 -1.38
CA ILE A 14 12.54 7.50 -0.71
C ILE A 14 13.06 7.14 0.68
N ARG A 15 12.51 7.76 1.72
CA ARG A 15 12.75 7.33 3.10
C ARG A 15 11.83 6.15 3.40
N LEU A 16 12.42 4.96 3.57
CA LEU A 16 11.70 3.70 3.76
C LEU A 16 11.23 3.49 5.21
N PHE A 17 11.91 4.08 6.21
CA PHE A 17 11.56 3.95 7.63
C PHE A 17 11.78 5.26 8.41
N ARG A 18 11.16 5.38 9.60
CA ARG A 18 11.06 6.62 10.39
C ARG A 18 11.94 6.72 11.63
N LYS A 19 12.41 5.62 12.22
CA LYS A 19 13.26 5.70 13.43
C LYS A 19 14.69 6.06 13.02
N GLU A 20 15.22 7.17 13.51
CA GLU A 20 16.59 7.61 13.22
C GLU A 20 17.65 6.57 13.60
N GLU A 21 17.33 5.69 14.56
CA GLU A 21 18.16 4.59 15.01
C GLU A 21 18.10 3.34 14.11
N ASN A 22 17.18 3.32 13.13
CA ASN A 22 17.05 2.22 12.18
C ASN A 22 17.97 2.48 10.99
N THR A 23 18.79 1.51 10.62
CA THR A 23 19.68 1.60 9.45
C THR A 23 18.92 1.81 8.14
N LEU A 24 17.60 1.57 8.11
CA LEU A 24 16.73 1.83 6.96
C LEU A 24 16.10 3.24 6.97
N TYR A 25 16.49 4.10 7.93
CA TYR A 25 16.22 5.54 7.93
C TYR A 25 17.17 6.32 7.00
N GLU A 26 17.99 5.62 6.23
CA GLU A 26 18.89 6.22 5.26
C GLU A 26 18.13 6.73 4.02
N GLU A 27 18.55 7.89 3.53
CA GLU A 27 18.06 8.48 2.29
C GLU A 27 18.61 7.68 1.12
N ASN A 28 17.79 6.84 0.50
CA ASN A 28 18.20 6.10 -0.69
C ASN A 28 17.73 6.82 -1.95
N SER A 29 18.66 7.14 -2.85
CA SER A 29 18.39 7.75 -4.15
C SER A 29 17.82 6.71 -5.12
N ILE A 30 16.92 7.08 -6.04
CA ILE A 30 16.50 6.19 -7.15
C ILE A 30 17.68 5.52 -7.84
N LEU A 31 18.81 6.22 -7.95
CA LEU A 31 20.00 5.75 -8.67
C LEU A 31 20.70 4.56 -7.99
N GLU A 32 20.54 4.41 -6.68
CA GLU A 32 21.15 3.31 -5.95
C GLU A 32 20.48 1.97 -6.28
N TYR A 33 19.18 2.01 -6.62
CA TYR A 33 18.44 0.79 -6.97
C TYR A 33 18.98 0.16 -8.26
N PRO A 34 19.12 0.85 -9.42
CA PRO A 34 19.76 0.29 -10.60
C PRO A 34 21.21 -0.14 -10.36
N SER A 35 21.96 0.58 -9.51
CA SER A 35 23.35 0.21 -9.20
C SER A 35 23.46 -1.13 -8.47
N SER A 36 22.39 -1.54 -7.77
CA SER A 36 22.27 -2.82 -7.09
C SER A 36 21.78 -3.96 -8.00
N ILE A 37 21.37 -3.66 -9.23
CA ILE A 37 20.91 -4.67 -10.20
C ILE A 37 22.12 -5.23 -10.95
N PRO A 38 22.32 -6.57 -11.00
CA PRO A 38 23.38 -7.16 -11.80
C PRO A 38 23.34 -6.67 -13.26
N PRO A 39 24.48 -6.34 -13.91
CA PRO A 39 24.48 -5.82 -15.28
C PRO A 39 23.73 -6.69 -16.28
N SER A 40 23.75 -8.02 -16.09
CA SER A 40 23.02 -8.99 -16.91
C SER A 40 21.49 -8.90 -16.80
N LYS A 41 20.98 -8.32 -15.71
CA LYS A 41 19.55 -8.08 -15.45
C LYS A 41 19.14 -6.66 -15.83
N LEU A 42 20.08 -5.72 -15.87
CA LEU A 42 19.82 -4.31 -16.15
C LEU A 42 19.23 -4.08 -17.56
N THR A 43 19.60 -4.91 -18.54
CA THR A 43 19.04 -4.86 -19.91
C THR A 43 17.52 -5.10 -19.96
N ASN A 44 16.97 -5.85 -18.99
CA ASN A 44 15.55 -6.13 -18.87
C ASN A 44 14.85 -5.23 -17.84
N PHE A 45 15.59 -4.40 -17.13
CA PHE A 45 15.02 -3.49 -16.13
C PHE A 45 14.15 -2.43 -16.80
N LYS A 46 12.93 -2.26 -16.29
CA LYS A 46 11.95 -1.29 -16.84
C LYS A 46 11.69 -0.11 -15.92
N GLY A 47 11.94 -0.26 -14.63
CA GLY A 47 11.57 0.71 -13.62
C GLY A 47 11.07 0.04 -12.34
N PHE A 48 10.52 0.85 -11.45
CA PHE A 48 10.00 0.47 -10.14
C PHE A 48 8.54 0.87 -10.00
N VAL A 49 7.82 0.18 -9.12
CA VAL A 49 6.53 0.63 -8.60
C VAL A 49 6.78 1.07 -7.17
N PHE A 50 6.43 2.32 -6.86
CA PHE A 50 6.47 2.81 -5.48
C PHE A 50 5.35 2.16 -4.69
N ILE A 51 5.66 1.72 -3.47
CA ILE A 51 4.70 1.15 -2.53
C ILE A 51 4.79 1.97 -1.24
N GLU A 52 3.64 2.32 -0.69
CA GLU A 52 3.45 3.03 0.58
C GLU A 52 4.45 2.61 1.67
N VAL A 53 5.00 3.60 2.38
CA VAL A 53 6.04 3.44 3.41
C VAL A 53 5.55 3.74 4.82
N ASP A 54 4.35 3.27 5.17
CA ASP A 54 3.77 3.34 6.52
C ASP A 54 3.58 4.78 7.04
N ARG A 55 2.88 5.62 6.25
CA ARG A 55 2.54 6.98 6.65
C ARG A 55 1.50 6.99 7.75
N ARG A 56 1.66 7.95 8.68
CA ARG A 56 0.66 8.20 9.72
C ARG A 56 -0.57 8.84 9.11
N TYR A 57 -1.73 8.36 9.52
CA TYR A 57 -3.01 8.96 9.22
C TYR A 57 -3.82 9.08 10.51
N THR A 58 -4.90 9.84 10.44
CA THR A 58 -5.92 9.85 11.50
C THR A 58 -7.22 9.33 10.95
N ILE A 59 -8.03 8.73 11.81
CA ILE A 59 -9.35 8.25 11.44
C ILE A 59 -10.31 9.44 11.43
N PRO A 60 -10.86 9.85 10.27
CA PRO A 60 -11.87 10.91 10.24
C PRO A 60 -13.18 10.41 10.87
N PHE A 61 -14.03 11.34 11.31
CA PHE A 61 -15.39 11.01 11.72
C PHE A 61 -16.20 10.46 10.53
N ASP A 62 -17.09 9.49 10.79
CA ASP A 62 -17.99 8.94 9.76
C ASP A 62 -18.85 10.04 9.08
N GLU A 63 -19.18 11.11 9.81
CA GLU A 63 -19.87 12.28 9.26
C GLU A 63 -19.04 13.00 8.19
N ALA A 64 -17.72 13.11 8.37
CA ALA A 64 -16.84 13.73 7.38
C ALA A 64 -16.79 12.90 6.08
N ILE A 65 -16.76 11.57 6.20
CA ILE A 65 -16.80 10.65 5.04
C ILE A 65 -18.14 10.77 4.31
N SER A 66 -19.25 10.68 5.05
CA SER A 66 -20.60 10.69 4.47
C SER A 66 -20.98 12.04 3.85
N LYS A 67 -20.59 13.16 4.47
CA LYS A 67 -20.82 14.52 3.95
C LYS A 67 -19.79 14.97 2.92
N LYS A 68 -18.79 14.14 2.59
CA LYS A 68 -17.67 14.51 1.71
C LYS A 68 -16.96 15.80 2.17
N ASP A 69 -16.73 15.95 3.47
CA ASP A 69 -16.03 17.11 4.02
C ASP A 69 -14.55 17.07 3.62
N THR A 70 -14.25 17.65 2.46
CA THR A 70 -12.90 17.62 1.88
C THR A 70 -11.85 18.26 2.77
N VAL A 71 -12.21 19.23 3.62
CA VAL A 71 -11.27 19.88 4.53
C VAL A 71 -10.89 18.92 5.65
N ALA A 72 -11.89 18.29 6.29
CA ALA A 72 -11.66 17.31 7.34
C ALA A 72 -10.91 16.08 6.82
N LEU A 73 -11.28 15.56 5.64
CA LEU A 73 -10.65 14.38 5.04
C LEU A 73 -9.20 14.65 4.62
N LYS A 74 -8.91 15.81 4.00
CA LYS A 74 -7.51 16.19 3.67
C LYS A 74 -6.65 16.33 4.91
N LYS A 75 -7.19 16.89 5.99
CA LYS A 75 -6.49 16.95 7.27
C LYS A 75 -6.26 15.55 7.85
N ALA A 76 -7.24 14.66 7.73
CA ALA A 76 -7.14 13.32 8.30
C ALA A 76 -6.10 12.45 7.59
N TRP A 77 -6.00 12.62 6.27
CA TRP A 77 -5.15 11.83 5.38
C TRP A 77 -4.01 12.65 4.76
N GLU A 78 -3.57 13.71 5.45
CA GLU A 78 -2.56 14.66 4.96
C GLU A 78 -1.30 13.92 4.47
N TRP A 79 -0.73 13.02 5.27
CA TRP A 79 0.53 12.36 4.94
C TRP A 79 0.42 11.35 3.78
N PRO A 80 -0.57 10.46 3.72
CA PRO A 80 -0.78 9.63 2.53
C PRO A 80 -0.98 10.43 1.24
N LEU A 81 -1.72 11.55 1.31
CA LEU A 81 -1.94 12.41 0.15
C LEU A 81 -0.65 13.11 -0.28
N GLU A 82 0.11 13.68 0.67
CA GLU A 82 1.40 14.31 0.40
C GLU A 82 2.41 13.31 -0.18
N GLU A 83 2.44 12.06 0.30
CA GLU A 83 3.30 11.01 -0.26
C GLU A 83 2.99 10.74 -1.73
N PHE A 84 1.70 10.56 -2.06
CA PHE A 84 1.32 10.34 -3.45
C PHE A 84 1.73 11.52 -4.34
N GLU A 85 1.45 12.76 -3.90
CA GLU A 85 1.83 13.96 -4.65
C GLU A 85 3.34 14.10 -4.81
N PHE A 86 4.11 13.77 -3.78
CA PHE A 86 5.56 13.79 -3.82
C PHE A 86 6.11 12.81 -4.87
N VAL A 87 5.71 11.54 -4.78
CA VAL A 87 6.17 10.50 -5.73
C VAL A 87 5.68 10.79 -7.15
N TYR A 88 4.43 11.22 -7.29
CA TYR A 88 3.86 11.60 -8.58
C TYR A 88 4.62 12.78 -9.18
N GLY A 89 4.83 13.86 -8.43
CA GLY A 89 5.58 15.04 -8.89
C GLY A 89 6.99 14.68 -9.33
N LEU A 90 7.69 13.88 -8.54
CA LEU A 90 9.05 13.44 -8.87
C LEU A 90 9.10 12.56 -10.11
N SER A 91 8.08 11.73 -10.38
CA SER A 91 8.00 10.98 -11.64
C SER A 91 7.99 11.88 -12.88
N LYS A 92 7.68 13.18 -12.72
CA LYS A 92 7.63 14.18 -13.80
C LYS A 92 8.87 15.08 -13.83
N THR A 93 9.39 15.46 -12.66
CA THR A 93 10.40 16.51 -12.53
C THR A 93 11.82 15.97 -12.35
N ASP A 94 11.98 14.75 -11.82
CA ASP A 94 13.29 14.14 -11.60
C ASP A 94 13.85 13.55 -12.92
N PRO A 95 15.14 13.74 -13.24
CA PRO A 95 15.78 13.15 -14.43
C PRO A 95 15.63 11.62 -14.55
N HIS A 96 15.45 10.94 -13.41
CA HIS A 96 15.25 9.50 -13.29
C HIS A 96 13.79 9.12 -12.99
N GLY A 97 12.89 10.10 -12.90
CA GLY A 97 11.45 9.89 -12.67
C GLY A 97 10.79 8.98 -13.72
N LYS A 98 11.38 8.85 -14.91
CA LYS A 98 10.98 7.89 -15.95
C LYS A 98 10.99 6.42 -15.50
N TYR A 99 11.76 6.09 -14.44
CA TYR A 99 11.78 4.75 -13.88
C TYR A 99 10.60 4.49 -12.94
N THR A 100 9.83 5.50 -12.54
CA THR A 100 8.62 5.29 -11.74
C THR A 100 7.48 4.84 -12.66
N LEU A 101 7.18 3.54 -12.65
CA LEU A 101 6.14 2.93 -13.50
C LEU A 101 4.75 2.95 -12.86
N GLY A 102 4.69 3.20 -11.55
CA GLY A 102 3.45 3.23 -10.81
C GLY A 102 3.62 3.53 -9.32
N ILE A 103 2.48 3.72 -8.66
CA ILE A 103 2.36 4.11 -7.26
C ILE A 103 1.23 3.26 -6.63
N VAL A 104 1.50 2.71 -5.46
CA VAL A 104 0.57 1.97 -4.60
C VAL A 104 0.55 2.69 -3.24
N PRO A 105 -0.31 3.71 -3.05
CA PRO A 105 -0.38 4.44 -1.79
C PRO A 105 -1.12 3.66 -0.70
N TRP A 106 -1.13 4.20 0.51
CA TRP A 106 -1.99 3.78 1.61
C TRP A 106 -3.46 3.80 1.22
N ALA A 107 -4.26 2.97 1.89
CA ALA A 107 -5.69 2.84 1.65
C ALA A 107 -6.50 2.94 2.94
N SER A 108 -7.68 3.55 2.88
CA SER A 108 -8.63 3.61 3.99
C SER A 108 -9.53 2.36 4.07
N MET A 109 -8.96 1.16 3.86
CA MET A 109 -9.75 -0.09 3.72
C MET A 109 -10.63 -0.39 4.93
N ASN A 110 -10.06 -0.24 6.14
CA ASN A 110 -10.75 -0.43 7.42
C ASN A 110 -11.94 0.53 7.64
N LEU A 111 -12.07 1.59 6.83
CA LEU A 111 -13.12 2.59 6.93
C LEU A 111 -14.26 2.38 5.92
N GLY A 112 -14.19 1.37 5.05
CA GLY A 112 -15.26 1.01 4.12
C GLY A 112 -15.11 1.59 2.72
N ALA A 113 -15.93 1.08 1.78
CA ALA A 113 -15.89 1.48 0.37
C ALA A 113 -16.03 3.00 0.17
N SER A 114 -16.90 3.65 0.95
CA SER A 114 -17.09 5.10 0.89
C SER A 114 -15.81 5.86 1.22
N ALA A 115 -15.07 5.46 2.25
CA ALA A 115 -13.83 6.13 2.63
C ALA A 115 -12.75 5.96 1.56
N VAL A 116 -12.66 4.77 0.95
CA VAL A 116 -11.74 4.48 -0.14
C VAL A 116 -12.08 5.33 -1.37
N GLU A 117 -13.36 5.44 -1.72
CA GLU A 117 -13.82 6.31 -2.81
C GLU A 117 -13.42 7.77 -2.56
N ARG A 118 -13.66 8.30 -1.36
CA ARG A 118 -13.27 9.68 -1.02
C ARG A 118 -11.76 9.88 -1.09
N PHE A 119 -10.97 8.93 -0.61
CA PHE A 119 -9.52 9.01 -0.71
C PHE A 119 -9.06 9.01 -2.18
N TYR A 120 -9.62 8.13 -3.01
CA TYR A 120 -9.35 8.08 -4.44
C TYR A 120 -9.73 9.36 -5.19
N GLU A 121 -10.85 9.99 -4.82
CA GLU A 121 -11.24 11.32 -5.32
C GLU A 121 -10.22 12.39 -4.94
N LEU A 122 -9.73 12.40 -3.70
CA LEU A 122 -8.73 13.36 -3.22
C LEU A 122 -7.36 13.21 -3.89
N LEU A 123 -7.02 12.01 -4.36
CA LEU A 123 -5.83 11.76 -5.17
C LEU A 123 -5.94 12.28 -6.62
N GLY A 124 -7.13 12.70 -7.05
CA GLY A 124 -7.36 13.28 -8.38
C GLY A 124 -7.15 12.27 -9.52
N ILE A 125 -7.55 11.01 -9.31
CA ILE A 125 -7.32 9.92 -10.27
C ILE A 125 -8.36 9.89 -11.39
N GLU A 126 -9.49 10.57 -11.22
CA GLU A 126 -10.55 10.69 -12.24
C GLU A 126 -10.71 12.16 -12.67
N GLY A 127 -11.35 12.38 -13.83
CA GLY A 127 -11.59 13.70 -14.41
C GLY A 127 -10.63 14.10 -15.52
N ASP A 128 -10.84 15.29 -16.09
CA ASP A 128 -10.04 15.77 -17.22
C ASP A 128 -8.59 16.02 -16.82
N GLY A 129 -7.65 15.53 -17.64
CA GLY A 129 -6.21 15.62 -17.36
C GLY A 129 -5.67 14.58 -16.37
N SER A 130 -6.51 13.69 -15.82
CA SER A 130 -6.09 12.65 -14.86
C SER A 130 -5.48 11.39 -15.49
N ALA A 131 -5.46 11.27 -16.82
CA ALA A 131 -5.07 10.05 -17.53
C ALA A 131 -3.71 9.50 -17.08
N GLU A 132 -2.77 10.39 -16.80
CA GLU A 132 -1.46 10.00 -16.28
C GLU A 132 -1.49 9.54 -14.82
N ARG A 133 -2.19 10.27 -13.94
CA ARG A 133 -2.40 9.84 -12.54
C ARG A 133 -3.06 8.47 -12.49
N LYS A 134 -4.07 8.25 -13.33
CA LYS A 134 -4.76 6.96 -13.50
C LYS A 134 -3.83 5.86 -13.99
N ARG A 135 -2.94 6.15 -14.94
CA ARG A 135 -1.92 5.20 -15.39
C ARG A 135 -0.92 4.86 -14.27
N MET A 136 -0.54 5.85 -13.46
CA MET A 136 0.41 5.68 -12.37
C MET A 136 -0.20 4.92 -11.18
N MET A 137 -1.49 5.09 -10.90
CA MET A 137 -2.19 4.36 -9.84
C MET A 137 -2.25 2.85 -10.15
N LYS A 138 -1.55 2.02 -9.38
CA LYS A 138 -1.52 0.56 -9.58
C LYS A 138 -2.38 -0.21 -8.60
N GLY A 139 -2.66 0.39 -7.45
CA GLY A 139 -3.26 -0.33 -6.35
C GLY A 139 -3.22 0.46 -5.07
N PHE A 140 -3.42 -0.27 -3.99
CA PHE A 140 -3.54 0.26 -2.65
C PHE A 140 -2.94 -0.72 -1.66
N ARG A 141 -2.25 -0.22 -0.63
CA ARG A 141 -1.66 -1.03 0.43
C ARG A 141 -2.28 -0.71 1.78
N TYR A 142 -2.58 -1.76 2.55
CA TYR A 142 -2.90 -1.66 3.97
C TYR A 142 -1.98 -2.58 4.78
N ILE A 143 -1.41 -2.07 5.87
CA ILE A 143 -0.54 -2.83 6.78
C ILE A 143 -1.36 -3.13 8.05
N VAL A 144 -1.56 -4.41 8.37
CA VAL A 144 -2.45 -4.85 9.47
C VAL A 144 -1.70 -5.17 10.77
N GLN A 145 -0.41 -4.84 10.85
CA GLN A 145 0.47 -5.27 11.95
C GLN A 145 -0.02 -4.84 13.34
N ASP A 146 -0.55 -3.62 13.44
CA ASP A 146 -1.05 -3.04 14.70
C ASP A 146 -2.58 -3.16 14.89
N GLU A 147 -3.26 -3.92 14.02
CA GLU A 147 -4.71 -4.08 14.08
C GLU A 147 -5.14 -5.20 15.05
N PRO A 148 -6.25 -5.02 15.79
CA PRO A 148 -6.79 -6.08 16.63
C PRO A 148 -7.36 -7.24 15.79
N SER A 149 -7.45 -8.43 16.40
CA SER A 149 -8.14 -9.57 15.77
C SER A 149 -9.58 -9.22 15.44
N GLY A 150 -10.05 -9.66 14.27
CA GLY A 150 -11.35 -9.35 13.70
C GLY A 150 -11.39 -8.10 12.84
N ALA A 151 -10.32 -7.28 12.80
CA ALA A 151 -10.31 -6.04 12.02
C ALA A 151 -10.48 -6.30 10.51
N ILE A 152 -9.86 -7.36 9.98
CA ILE A 152 -9.92 -7.68 8.54
C ILE A 152 -11.25 -8.34 8.19
N GLY A 153 -11.80 -9.14 9.11
CA GLY A 153 -13.13 -9.75 8.95
C GLY A 153 -14.31 -8.79 9.15
N GLY A 154 -14.07 -7.59 9.67
CA GLY A 154 -15.13 -6.60 9.90
C GLY A 154 -15.67 -6.02 8.59
N VAL A 155 -17.00 -5.87 8.48
CA VAL A 155 -17.74 -5.51 7.24
C VAL A 155 -17.10 -4.39 6.39
N LYS A 156 -16.58 -3.34 7.02
CA LYS A 156 -15.95 -2.21 6.33
C LYS A 156 -14.72 -2.64 5.52
N PHE A 157 -13.91 -3.57 6.02
CA PHE A 157 -12.65 -3.94 5.37
C PHE A 157 -12.89 -4.68 4.03
N PRO A 158 -13.70 -5.76 3.95
CA PRO A 158 -14.08 -6.38 2.67
C PRO A 158 -14.78 -5.41 1.71
N GLU A 159 -15.62 -4.50 2.20
CA GLU A 159 -16.26 -3.48 1.36
C GLU A 159 -15.21 -2.59 0.66
N GLY A 160 -14.24 -2.10 1.43
CA GLY A 160 -13.12 -1.32 0.89
C GLY A 160 -12.34 -2.10 -0.17
N MET A 161 -11.93 -3.33 0.18
CA MET A 161 -11.23 -4.24 -0.74
C MET A 161 -11.99 -4.48 -2.04
N GLY A 162 -13.29 -4.79 -1.94
CA GLY A 162 -14.15 -5.04 -3.08
C GLY A 162 -14.28 -3.84 -4.00
N TRP A 163 -14.35 -2.63 -3.44
CA TRP A 163 -14.40 -1.41 -4.25
C TRP A 163 -13.14 -1.25 -5.13
N MET A 164 -11.95 -1.40 -4.54
CA MET A 164 -10.68 -1.25 -5.28
C MET A 164 -10.50 -2.37 -6.31
N TRP A 165 -10.78 -3.60 -5.90
CA TRP A 165 -10.64 -4.76 -6.76
C TRP A 165 -11.57 -4.69 -7.98
N LYS A 166 -12.82 -4.26 -7.80
CA LYS A 166 -13.77 -4.02 -8.91
C LYS A 166 -13.34 -2.90 -9.85
N LYS A 167 -12.50 -1.96 -9.39
CA LYS A 167 -11.89 -0.91 -10.21
C LYS A 167 -10.66 -1.36 -10.99
N GLY A 168 -10.27 -2.64 -10.92
CA GLY A 168 -9.08 -3.14 -11.60
C GLY A 168 -7.77 -2.84 -10.87
N LEU A 169 -7.83 -2.39 -9.61
CA LEU A 169 -6.67 -1.99 -8.82
C LEU A 169 -6.14 -3.17 -8.00
N VAL A 170 -4.81 -3.21 -7.80
CA VAL A 170 -4.20 -4.17 -6.87
C VAL A 170 -4.59 -3.81 -5.43
N VAL A 171 -4.95 -4.81 -4.65
CA VAL A 171 -5.23 -4.70 -3.22
C VAL A 171 -4.13 -5.46 -2.47
N GLU A 172 -3.20 -4.74 -1.86
CA GLU A 172 -2.12 -5.31 -1.06
C GLU A 172 -2.47 -5.28 0.44
N ILE A 173 -2.34 -6.44 1.10
CA ILE A 173 -2.48 -6.60 2.54
C ILE A 173 -1.13 -7.05 3.11
N GLY A 174 -0.49 -6.17 3.88
CA GLY A 174 0.77 -6.46 4.56
C GLY A 174 0.53 -7.02 5.96
N LEU A 175 0.80 -8.31 6.16
CA LEU A 175 0.59 -9.01 7.43
C LEU A 175 1.78 -8.88 8.39
N ASP A 176 1.59 -9.24 9.66
CA ASP A 176 2.67 -9.60 10.59
C ASP A 176 2.56 -11.08 10.98
N SER A 177 3.02 -11.98 10.10
CA SER A 177 3.06 -13.41 10.42
C SER A 177 4.07 -13.76 11.51
N ARG A 178 5.02 -12.86 11.84
CA ARG A 178 6.12 -13.12 12.77
C ARG A 178 5.71 -12.90 14.22
N SER A 179 4.91 -11.87 14.50
CA SER A 179 4.47 -11.54 15.86
C SER A 179 2.96 -11.71 16.07
N GLY A 180 2.15 -11.63 15.01
CA GLY A 180 0.70 -11.79 15.09
C GLY A 180 0.21 -13.24 15.03
N GLY A 181 1.01 -14.19 14.53
CA GLY A 181 0.55 -15.56 14.24
C GLY A 181 -0.23 -15.66 12.92
N LEU A 182 -0.95 -16.77 12.71
CA LEU A 182 -1.62 -17.04 11.42
C LEU A 182 -3.01 -16.38 11.27
N TRP A 183 -3.59 -15.83 12.34
CA TRP A 183 -4.97 -15.33 12.30
C TRP A 183 -5.17 -14.21 11.26
N GLN A 184 -4.20 -13.31 11.09
CA GLN A 184 -4.26 -12.24 10.09
C GLN A 184 -4.33 -12.79 8.67
N LEU A 185 -3.59 -13.88 8.40
CA LEU A 185 -3.67 -14.58 7.12
C LEU A 185 -5.04 -15.21 6.95
N GLU A 186 -5.52 -15.92 7.96
CA GLU A 186 -6.82 -16.60 7.90
C GLU A 186 -7.97 -15.62 7.66
N GLU A 187 -7.96 -14.47 8.35
CA GLU A 187 -8.95 -13.41 8.12
C GLU A 187 -8.80 -12.78 6.74
N ALA A 188 -7.57 -12.49 6.29
CA ALA A 188 -7.34 -11.96 4.94
C ALA A 188 -7.85 -12.92 3.85
N VAL A 189 -7.58 -14.22 3.97
CA VAL A 189 -8.06 -15.24 3.03
C VAL A 189 -9.59 -15.30 3.01
N LYS A 190 -10.25 -15.31 4.19
CA LYS A 190 -11.72 -15.31 4.27
C LYS A 190 -12.32 -14.07 3.63
N ALA A 191 -11.80 -12.89 3.96
CA ALA A 191 -12.27 -11.62 3.43
C ALA A 191 -12.07 -11.53 1.90
N ILE A 192 -10.94 -12.00 1.36
CA ILE A 192 -10.71 -12.11 -0.09
C ILE A 192 -11.73 -13.04 -0.73
N GLN A 193 -11.99 -14.22 -0.15
CA GLN A 193 -12.98 -15.16 -0.67
C GLN A 193 -14.39 -14.55 -0.70
N GLU A 194 -14.77 -13.79 0.33
CA GLU A 194 -16.06 -13.07 0.37
C GLU A 194 -16.15 -12.02 -0.74
N VAL A 195 -15.10 -11.22 -0.93
CA VAL A 195 -15.06 -10.20 -1.99
C VAL A 195 -15.17 -10.84 -3.38
N VAL A 196 -14.42 -11.92 -3.64
CA VAL A 196 -14.43 -12.61 -4.93
C VAL A 196 -15.79 -13.27 -5.20
N LYS A 197 -16.35 -14.00 -4.24
CA LYS A 197 -17.67 -14.64 -4.36
C LYS A 197 -18.79 -13.61 -4.60
N GLY A 198 -18.76 -12.48 -3.89
CA GLY A 198 -19.75 -11.40 -4.04
C GLY A 198 -19.63 -10.61 -5.34
N SER A 199 -18.74 -11.02 -6.24
CA SER A 199 -18.38 -10.29 -7.45
C SER A 199 -18.20 -11.20 -8.67
N GLU A 200 -18.69 -12.44 -8.59
CA GLU A 200 -18.84 -13.31 -9.75
C GLU A 200 -19.59 -12.50 -10.83
N HIS A 201 -19.06 -12.49 -12.07
CA HIS A 201 -19.53 -11.71 -13.23
C HIS A 201 -18.96 -10.28 -13.44
N VAL A 202 -18.05 -9.78 -12.59
CA VAL A 202 -17.34 -8.52 -12.89
C VAL A 202 -16.10 -8.80 -13.76
N GLY A 203 -16.05 -8.25 -14.98
CA GLY A 203 -14.86 -8.29 -15.84
C GLY A 203 -13.88 -7.16 -15.52
N GLY A 204 -12.58 -7.34 -15.82
CA GLY A 204 -11.57 -6.29 -15.63
C GLY A 204 -11.20 -5.99 -14.17
N VAL A 205 -11.32 -7.00 -13.31
CA VAL A 205 -10.99 -6.92 -11.88
C VAL A 205 -9.48 -6.87 -11.62
N GLY A 206 -9.11 -6.40 -10.44
CA GLY A 206 -7.73 -6.29 -9.99
C GLY A 206 -7.15 -7.62 -9.48
N ALA A 207 -6.09 -7.51 -8.69
CA ALA A 207 -5.43 -8.66 -8.04
C ALA A 207 -5.28 -8.40 -6.53
N PHE A 208 -5.25 -9.47 -5.74
CA PHE A 208 -4.87 -9.42 -4.34
C PHE A 208 -3.40 -9.80 -4.19
N VAL A 209 -2.67 -9.06 -3.36
CA VAL A 209 -1.29 -9.37 -2.96
C VAL A 209 -1.27 -9.47 -1.44
N VAL A 210 -0.81 -10.60 -0.91
CA VAL A 210 -0.58 -10.76 0.53
C VAL A 210 0.93 -10.75 0.73
N SER A 211 1.44 -9.74 1.43
CA SER A 211 2.87 -9.54 1.64
C SER A 211 3.31 -9.80 3.08
N HIS A 212 4.63 -9.82 3.29
CA HIS A 212 5.27 -10.11 4.58
C HIS A 212 4.96 -11.49 5.14
N PHE A 213 4.72 -12.46 4.25
CA PHE A 213 4.55 -13.87 4.56
C PHE A 213 5.90 -14.52 4.85
N THR A 214 6.49 -14.21 6.01
CA THR A 214 7.72 -14.86 6.47
C THR A 214 7.35 -15.92 7.50
N TYR A 215 7.15 -17.14 7.02
CA TYR A 215 7.16 -18.36 7.84
C TYR A 215 8.38 -19.17 7.42
N SER A 216 9.41 -19.21 8.27
CA SER A 216 10.35 -20.34 8.31
C SER A 216 10.70 -20.66 9.75
N CYS A 217 9.68 -21.07 10.53
CA CYS A 217 9.94 -21.92 11.68
C CYS A 217 9.92 -23.37 11.20
N THR A 218 11.08 -23.89 10.78
CA THR A 218 11.32 -25.33 10.82
C THR A 218 11.42 -25.73 12.30
N HIS A 219 10.30 -26.13 12.89
CA HIS A 219 10.29 -26.95 14.09
C HIS A 219 9.39 -28.16 13.81
N ASP A 220 9.83 -29.01 12.89
CA ASP A 220 9.35 -30.39 12.88
C ASP A 220 10.06 -31.14 14.02
N ASN A 221 9.39 -31.14 15.16
CA ASN A 221 9.58 -32.15 16.19
C ASN A 221 9.12 -33.51 15.61
N ASN A 222 10.00 -34.18 14.85
CA ASN A 222 9.89 -35.62 14.68
C ASN A 222 10.34 -36.28 15.98
N ASN A 223 9.40 -36.40 16.93
CA ASN A 223 9.47 -37.45 17.91
C ASN A 223 8.07 -38.03 18.19
N MET A 224 8.03 -39.35 18.03
CA MET A 224 6.98 -40.31 18.38
C MET A 224 5.95 -40.65 17.29
N ALA A 225 6.18 -41.78 16.61
CA ALA A 225 5.72 -43.07 17.13
C ALA A 225 6.22 -44.25 16.29
N ALA A 226 6.99 -45.14 16.92
CA ALA A 226 6.90 -46.57 16.67
C ALA A 226 7.47 -47.31 17.89
N SER A 227 6.57 -47.89 18.67
CA SER A 227 6.85 -48.91 19.66
C SER A 227 7.23 -50.23 18.97
N LEU A 228 8.41 -50.76 19.30
CA LEU A 228 8.71 -52.15 19.68
C LEU A 228 10.19 -52.25 20.04
#